data_AF-A0A1C3NVH1-F1
#
_entry.id   AF-A0A1C3NVH1-F1
#
_cell.length_a   1.000
_cell.length_b   1.000
_cell.length_c   1.000
_cell.angle_alpha   90.00
_cell.angle_beta   90.00
_cell.angle_gamma   90.00
#
_symmetry.space_group_name_H-M   'P 1'
#
loop_
_entity.id
_entity.type
_entity.pdbx_description
1 polymer ?
#
loop_
_entity_poly.entity_id
_entity_poly.type
_entity_poly.pdbx_seq_one_letter_code
_entity_poly.pdbx_strand_id
1 'polypeptide(L)' 'MSGLRAEFFFDDEAGNWHFRVPALHTIGGGTASRAEAESECLSAVSFPLQGDPSEFDIMI' A
#
# COMPACT_ATOMS: atom_id res chain seq x y z
N MET A 1 9.13 -15.07 -7.72
CA MET A 1 9.14 -13.78 -6.98
C MET A 1 7.72 -13.25 -6.98
N SER A 2 7.03 -13.35 -5.86
CA SER A 2 5.70 -12.78 -5.69
C SER A 2 5.88 -11.30 -5.33
N GLY A 3 5.67 -10.40 -6.29
CA GLY A 3 5.72 -8.96 -6.03
C GLY A 3 4.45 -8.49 -5.32
N LEU A 4 4.58 -7.59 -4.34
CA LEU A 4 3.44 -6.91 -3.74
C LEU A 4 2.83 -5.95 -4.78
N ARG A 5 1.51 -6.05 -4.98
CA ARG A 5 0.78 -5.16 -5.88
C ARG A 5 0.05 -4.10 -5.06
N ALA A 6 0.43 -2.85 -5.24
CA ALA A 6 -0.32 -1.70 -4.75
C ALA A 6 -1.29 -1.20 -5.83
N GLU A 7 -2.52 -0.90 -5.44
CA GLU A 7 -3.53 -0.28 -6.29
C GLU A 7 -3.73 1.17 -5.86
N PHE A 8 -3.55 2.12 -6.79
CA PHE A 8 -3.72 3.55 -6.56
C PHE A 8 -4.97 4.04 -7.26
N PHE A 9 -5.78 4.82 -6.56
CA PHE A 9 -6.99 5.43 -7.10
C PHE A 9 -7.08 6.89 -6.65
N PHE A 10 -7.58 7.73 -7.54
CA PHE A 10 -7.83 9.14 -7.25
C PHE A 10 -9.29 9.30 -6.87
N ASP A 11 -9.53 9.91 -5.71
CA ASP A 11 -10.86 10.28 -5.24
C ASP A 11 -11.12 11.74 -5.66
N ASP A 12 -12.00 11.91 -6.64
CA ASP A 12 -12.36 13.23 -7.19
C ASP A 12 -13.17 14.06 -6.20
N GLU A 13 -13.99 13.41 -5.36
CA GLU A 13 -14.82 14.06 -4.33
C GLU A 13 -13.97 14.70 -3.22
N ALA A 14 -12.94 14.00 -2.77
CA ALA A 14 -12.01 14.46 -1.76
C ALA A 14 -10.77 15.17 -2.35
N GLY A 15 -10.58 15.12 -3.67
CA GLY A 15 -9.47 15.76 -4.38
C GLY A 15 -8.10 15.19 -4.01
N ASN A 16 -8.04 13.90 -3.67
CA ASN A 16 -6.83 13.28 -3.14
C ASN A 16 -6.61 11.84 -3.64
N TRP A 17 -5.36 11.41 -3.55
CA TRP A 17 -4.92 10.07 -3.94
C TRP A 17 -4.99 9.12 -2.75
N HIS A 18 -5.48 7.92 -3.05
CA HIS A 18 -5.56 6.81 -2.14
C HIS A 18 -4.85 5.60 -2.72
N PHE A 19 -4.43 4.71 -1.84
CA PHE A 19 -3.79 3.46 -2.19
C PHE A 19 -4.25 2.32 -1.29
N ARG A 20 -4.23 1.13 -1.84
CA ARG A 20 -4.42 -0.10 -1.06
C ARG A 20 -3.44 -1.16 -1.49
N VAL A 21 -3.02 -1.97 -0.53
CA VAL A 21 -2.16 -3.14 -0.75
C VAL A 21 -2.95 -4.36 -0.27
N PRO A 22 -3.64 -5.08 -1.18
CA PRO A 22 -4.51 -6.19 -0.81
C PRO A 22 -3.76 -7.28 -0.04
N ALA A 23 -2.52 -7.56 -0.46
CA ALA A 23 -1.67 -8.58 0.16
C ALA A 23 -1.26 -8.27 1.61
N LEU A 24 -1.31 -6.99 2.02
CA LEU A 24 -0.97 -6.56 3.38
C LEU A 24 -2.19 -6.05 4.15
N HIS A 25 -3.39 -6.11 3.56
CA HIS A 25 -4.61 -5.48 4.11
C HIS A 25 -4.37 -4.02 4.54
N THR A 26 -3.44 -3.34 3.88
CA THR A 26 -3.04 -1.97 4.20
C THR A 26 -3.77 -1.02 3.25
N ILE A 27 -4.36 0.02 3.82
CA ILE A 27 -5.05 1.09 3.10
C ILE A 27 -4.50 2.41 3.62
N GLY A 28 -4.16 3.30 2.70
CA GLY A 28 -3.66 4.63 3.01
C GLY A 28 -4.07 5.60 1.91
N GLY A 29 -3.75 6.88 2.08
CA GLY A 29 -4.25 7.89 1.16
C GLY A 29 -4.40 9.25 1.82
N GLY A 30 -5.19 10.11 1.20
CA GLY A 30 -5.37 11.49 1.65
C GLY A 30 -4.24 12.42 1.20
N THR A 31 -3.44 12.02 0.21
CA THR A 31 -2.34 12.84 -0.30
C THR A 31 -2.76 13.61 -1.55
N ALA A 32 -2.20 14.81 -1.75
CA ALA A 32 -2.53 15.66 -2.90
C ALA A 32 -1.94 15.16 -4.22
N SER A 33 -1.06 14.15 -4.20
CA SER A 33 -0.31 13.70 -5.38
C SER A 33 -0.03 12.21 -5.33
N ARG A 34 -0.08 11.56 -6.49
CA ARG A 34 0.20 10.13 -6.62
C ARG A 34 1.57 9.73 -6.06
N ALA A 35 2.59 10.56 -6.25
CA ALA A 35 3.94 10.31 -5.74
C ALA A 35 4.00 10.26 -4.20
N GLU A 36 3.21 11.08 -3.52
CA GLU A 36 3.11 11.08 -2.06
C GLU A 36 2.42 9.78 -1.59
N ALA A 37 1.32 9.39 -2.25
CA ALA A 37 0.66 8.11 -2.00
C ALA A 37 1.60 6.91 -2.25
N GLU A 38 2.45 6.97 -3.27
CA GLU A 38 3.46 5.94 -3.55
C GLU A 38 4.54 5.87 -2.46
N SER A 39 5.02 7.02 -1.98
CA SER A 39 5.99 7.11 -0.88
C SER A 39 5.43 6.56 0.44
N GLU A 40 4.19 6.95 0.78
CA GLU A 40 3.44 6.43 1.92
C GLU A 40 3.21 4.92 1.80
N CYS A 41 2.83 4.45 0.60
CA CYS A 41 2.67 3.02 0.34
C CYS A 41 3.98 2.26 0.53
N LEU A 42 5.11 2.78 0.03
CA LEU A 42 6.42 2.14 0.21
C LEU A 42 6.81 2.08 1.67
N SER A 43 6.58 3.17 2.43
CA SER A 43 6.83 3.21 3.87
C SER A 43 5.97 2.20 4.62
N ALA A 44 4.67 2.16 4.32
CA ALA A 44 3.70 1.25 4.93
C ALA A 44 3.93 -0.23 4.56
N VAL A 45 4.56 -0.52 3.41
CA VAL A 45 5.00 -1.87 3.01
C VAL A 45 6.35 -2.23 3.62
N SER A 46 7.26 -1.27 3.75
CA SER A 46 8.60 -1.48 4.32
C SER A 46 8.56 -1.72 5.83
N PHE A 47 7.56 -1.21 6.53
CA PHE A 47 7.36 -1.46 7.96
C PHE A 47 7.06 -2.94 8.27
N PRO A 48 6.05 -3.59 7.64
CA PRO A 48 5.78 -5.01 7.85
C PRO A 48 6.85 -5.95 7.26
N LEU A 49 7.59 -5.55 6.22
CA LEU A 49 8.70 -6.37 5.67
C LEU A 49 9.98 -6.36 6.54
N GLN A 50 10.09 -5.44 7.49
CA GLN A 50 11.12 -5.50 8.54
C GLN A 50 10.74 -6.47 9.67
N GLY A 51 9.44 -6.80 9.80
CA GLY A 51 8.98 -8.00 10.50
C GLY A 51 9.12 -9.20 9.58
N ASP A 52 9.51 -10.34 10.12
CA ASP A 52 9.94 -11.51 9.37
C ASP A 52 9.08 -11.86 8.13
N PRO A 53 9.69 -12.07 6.94
CA PRO A 53 9.00 -12.43 5.70
C PRO A 53 8.33 -13.83 5.74
N SER A 54 8.49 -14.55 6.85
CA SER A 54 7.92 -15.89 7.10
C SER A 54 6.49 -15.84 7.64
N GLU A 55 5.98 -14.67 8.06
CA GLU A 55 4.62 -14.53 8.59
C GLU A 55 3.56 -14.24 7.51
N PHE A 56 3.97 -14.03 6.26
CA PHE A 56 3.07 -13.91 5.11
C PHE A 56 2.76 -15.28 4.49
N ASP A 57 2.40 -16.26 5.32
CA ASP A 57 1.79 -17.51 4.85
C ASP A 57 0.30 -17.26 4.64
N ILE A 58 -0.06 -16.83 3.42
CA ILE A 58 -1.44 -16.88 2.95
C ILE A 58 -1.74 -18.34 2.56
N MET A 59 -2.37 -19.07 3.49
CA MET A 59 -3.00 -20.35 3.20
C MET A 59 -4.08 -20.19 2.12
N ILE A 60 -3.98 -21.09 1.14
CA ILE A 60 -4.75 -21.27 -0.10
C ILE A 60 -6.26 -21.32 0.13
#